data_AF-A0ABD3MUJ5-F1
#
_entry.id   AF-A0ABD3MUJ5-F1
#
_cell.length_a   1.000
_cell.length_b   1.000
_cell.length_c   1.000
_cell.angle_alpha   90.00
_cell.angle_beta   90.00
_cell.angle_gamma   90.00
#
_symmetry.space_group_name_H-M   'P 1'
#
loop_
_entity.id
_entity.type
_entity.pdbx_description
1 polymer ?
#
loop_
_entity_poly.entity_id
_entity_poly.type
_entity_poly.pdbx_seq_one_letter_code
_entity_poly.pdbx_strand_id
1 'polypeptide(L)'
;MKLARSILLSSLLIECSGGMKADKKPHGGKSGKSGGGSKSSKPPAAVSYMADLGTYGTFKMLVYPNGTTTYDVSLKNLTFATVDELEWHLHSGKIGSGPYAASNGSATACNANFTAGHYDPMLKCGSASTAPLCGNSTNEPPCCYKKPASDYCSIKNIGSCEIGDLSGLYGKVNITSKSGELHAKGLCPDCIKHYMPKASAVDKTAVYNTWASVVFHGSNVSAGDRVLCADVKLV
;
A
#
# COMPACT_ATOMS: atom_id res chain seq x y z
N MET A 1 -17.05 -8.66 -39.53
CA MET A 1 -16.97 -9.58 -38.39
C MET A 1 -15.63 -9.38 -37.69
N LYS A 2 -15.60 -8.77 -36.50
CA LYS A 2 -14.37 -8.58 -35.71
C LYS A 2 -14.35 -9.61 -34.58
N LEU A 3 -13.36 -10.51 -34.61
CA LEU A 3 -13.13 -11.51 -33.57
C LEU A 3 -12.65 -10.81 -32.28
N ALA A 4 -13.40 -10.95 -31.20
CA ALA A 4 -12.93 -10.61 -29.85
C ALA A 4 -12.16 -11.81 -29.30
N ARG A 5 -10.85 -11.63 -29.03
CA ARG A 5 -10.05 -12.60 -28.26
C ARG A 5 -10.21 -12.29 -26.77
N SER A 6 -10.88 -13.19 -26.07
CA SER A 6 -10.93 -13.23 -24.61
C SER A 6 -9.58 -13.74 -24.09
N ILE A 7 -8.90 -12.94 -23.28
CA ILE A 7 -7.66 -13.32 -22.59
C ILE A 7 -8.05 -13.68 -21.16
N LEU A 8 -7.99 -14.96 -20.81
CA LEU A 8 -8.01 -15.41 -19.43
C LEU A 8 -6.67 -15.03 -18.77
N LEU A 9 -6.70 -14.10 -17.80
CA LEU A 9 -5.59 -13.86 -16.90
C LEU A 9 -5.54 -14.98 -15.85
N SER A 10 -4.66 -15.95 -16.07
CA SER A 10 -4.30 -16.96 -15.07
C SER A 10 -3.54 -16.27 -13.92
N SER A 11 -4.10 -16.32 -12.70
CA SER A 11 -3.50 -15.73 -11.52
C SER A 11 -2.18 -16.44 -11.17
N LEU A 12 -1.05 -15.79 -11.45
CA LEU A 12 0.28 -16.26 -11.07
C LEU A 12 0.50 -16.00 -9.58
N LEU A 13 0.38 -17.04 -8.76
CA LEU A 13 0.83 -17.03 -7.36
C LEU A 13 2.36 -17.05 -7.37
N ILE A 14 2.99 -15.92 -7.06
CA ILE A 14 4.43 -15.82 -6.87
C ILE A 14 4.73 -16.06 -5.38
N GLU A 15 5.39 -17.16 -5.07
CA GLU A 15 5.88 -17.47 -3.74
C GLU A 15 7.17 -16.68 -3.48
N CYS A 16 7.14 -15.72 -2.55
CA CYS A 16 8.33 -15.02 -2.08
C CYS A 16 9.16 -15.96 -1.20
N SER A 17 10.19 -16.60 -1.77
CA SER A 17 11.17 -17.39 -1.02
C SER A 17 12.29 -16.49 -0.48
N GLY A 18 12.04 -15.86 0.67
CA GLY A 18 13.06 -15.17 1.46
C GLY A 18 13.93 -16.18 2.22
N GLY A 19 15.15 -16.41 1.73
CA GLY A 19 16.12 -17.29 2.38
C GLY A 19 16.71 -16.66 3.65
N MET A 20 16.26 -17.13 4.82
CA MET A 20 16.94 -16.89 6.09
C MET A 20 17.92 -18.03 6.39
N LYS A 21 19.21 -17.69 6.57
CA LYS A 21 20.24 -18.64 7.01
C LYS A 21 19.98 -19.00 8.47
N ALA A 22 19.79 -20.29 8.74
CA ALA A 22 19.63 -20.83 10.09
C ALA A 22 20.99 -21.26 10.67
N ASP A 23 21.37 -20.65 11.80
CA ASP A 23 22.44 -21.16 12.66
C ASP A 23 22.01 -22.45 13.35
N LYS A 24 22.76 -23.54 13.11
CA LYS A 24 22.57 -24.83 13.80
C LYS A 24 23.40 -24.87 15.08
N LYS A 25 22.75 -25.07 16.23
CA LYS A 25 23.36 -25.76 17.39
C LYS A 25 22.60 -27.05 17.68
N PRO A 26 23.29 -28.20 17.89
CA PRO A 26 22.65 -29.44 18.26
C PRO A 26 22.57 -29.56 19.80
N HIS A 27 21.38 -29.78 20.34
CA HIS A 27 21.23 -30.38 21.67
C HIS A 27 20.18 -31.49 21.61
N GLY A 28 20.62 -32.69 22.02
CA GLY A 28 19.79 -33.87 22.17
C GLY A 28 18.87 -33.78 23.38
N GLY A 29 17.72 -34.42 23.29
CA GLY A 29 16.74 -34.48 24.38
C GLY A 29 15.53 -35.35 24.06
N LYS A 30 15.53 -36.52 24.70
CA LYS A 30 14.52 -37.60 24.87
C LYS A 30 13.07 -37.38 24.42
N SER A 31 12.52 -38.44 23.82
CA SER A 31 11.13 -38.63 23.40
C SER A 31 10.16 -38.81 24.58
N GLY A 32 9.24 -37.86 24.73
CA GLY A 32 8.07 -37.96 25.60
C GLY A 32 6.80 -37.87 24.76
N LYS A 33 6.07 -38.97 24.64
CA LYS A 33 4.83 -39.11 23.85
C LYS A 33 3.65 -38.57 24.69
N SER A 34 3.14 -37.38 24.38
CA SER A 34 1.90 -36.86 24.95
C SER A 34 0.94 -36.46 23.82
N GLY A 35 -0.11 -37.27 23.64
CA GLY A 35 -1.18 -37.04 22.68
C GLY A 35 -2.17 -36.01 23.25
N GLY A 36 -1.91 -34.73 23.01
CA GLY A 36 -2.87 -33.66 23.25
C GLY A 36 -3.67 -33.42 21.96
N GLY A 37 -4.99 -33.66 22.01
CA GLY A 37 -5.89 -33.35 20.90
C GLY A 37 -5.82 -31.87 20.54
N SER A 38 -5.22 -31.58 19.39
CA SER A 38 -5.13 -30.22 18.85
C SER A 38 -6.54 -29.72 18.54
N LYS A 39 -7.07 -28.85 19.39
CA LYS A 39 -8.31 -28.12 19.10
C LYS A 39 -8.02 -27.22 17.90
N SER A 40 -8.65 -27.51 16.77
CA SER A 40 -8.60 -26.67 15.56
C SER A 40 -9.11 -25.26 15.92
N SER A 41 -8.19 -24.35 16.20
CA SER A 41 -8.52 -22.94 16.37
C SER A 41 -8.84 -22.36 15.01
N LYS A 42 -10.04 -21.79 14.86
CA LYS A 42 -10.44 -21.03 13.67
C LYS A 42 -9.31 -20.02 13.35
N PRO A 43 -8.79 -19.98 12.11
CA PRO A 43 -7.74 -19.03 11.76
C PRO A 43 -8.23 -17.60 12.02
N PRO A 44 -7.34 -16.68 12.39
CA PRO A 44 -7.72 -15.30 12.65
C PRO A 44 -8.38 -14.70 11.40
N ALA A 45 -9.41 -13.86 11.60
CA ALA A 45 -10.08 -13.19 10.50
C ALA A 45 -9.16 -12.15 9.84
N ALA A 46 -9.42 -11.83 8.57
CA ALA A 46 -8.75 -10.72 7.91
C ALA A 46 -9.14 -9.38 8.57
N VAL A 47 -8.21 -8.44 8.57
CA VAL A 47 -8.44 -7.04 8.94
C VAL A 47 -8.90 -6.28 7.70
N SER A 48 -9.97 -5.48 7.82
CA SER A 48 -10.52 -4.71 6.70
C SER A 48 -10.30 -3.22 6.90
N TYR A 49 -9.81 -2.57 5.86
CA TYR A 49 -9.63 -1.13 5.77
C TYR A 49 -10.44 -0.58 4.60
N MET A 50 -10.97 0.62 4.76
CA MET A 50 -11.75 1.30 3.75
C MET A 50 -11.48 2.80 3.76
N ALA A 51 -11.33 3.38 2.57
CA ALA A 51 -11.43 4.82 2.34
C ALA A 51 -12.66 5.09 1.48
N ASP A 52 -13.55 5.92 2.01
CA ASP A 52 -14.72 6.41 1.29
C ASP A 52 -14.32 7.64 0.49
N LEU A 53 -14.34 7.52 -0.85
CA LEU A 53 -14.01 8.60 -1.79
C LEU A 53 -15.27 9.40 -2.17
N GLY A 54 -16.38 9.20 -1.45
CA GLY A 54 -17.65 9.90 -1.62
C GLY A 54 -18.29 9.56 -2.96
N THR A 55 -18.65 10.59 -3.72
CA THR A 55 -19.23 10.41 -5.06
C THR A 55 -18.24 9.81 -6.06
N TYR A 56 -16.95 9.75 -5.72
CA TYR A 56 -15.88 9.29 -6.59
C TYR A 56 -15.53 7.81 -6.43
N GLY A 57 -16.09 7.14 -5.42
CA GLY A 57 -15.98 5.68 -5.28
C GLY A 57 -15.40 5.22 -3.93
N THR A 58 -14.65 4.12 -3.95
CA THR A 58 -14.14 3.49 -2.73
C THR A 58 -12.77 2.86 -2.95
N PHE A 59 -11.96 2.87 -1.90
CA PHE A 59 -10.78 2.03 -1.75
C PHE A 59 -11.02 1.05 -0.61
N LYS A 60 -10.73 -0.23 -0.81
CA LYS A 60 -10.79 -1.27 0.22
C LYS A 60 -9.50 -2.08 0.22
N MET A 61 -9.04 -2.41 1.42
CA MET A 61 -7.88 -3.27 1.63
C MET A 61 -8.21 -4.33 2.68
N LEU A 62 -7.96 -5.60 2.34
CA LEU A 62 -8.03 -6.70 3.30
C LEU A 62 -6.63 -7.21 3.59
N VAL A 63 -6.35 -7.48 4.86
CA VAL A 63 -5.06 -8.00 5.31
C VAL A 63 -5.28 -9.29 6.08
N TYR A 64 -4.82 -10.40 5.52
CA TYR A 64 -4.98 -11.73 6.09
C TYR A 64 -3.79 -12.07 6.99
N PRO A 65 -3.97 -12.86 8.06
CA PRO A 65 -2.90 -13.23 8.99
C PRO A 65 -1.68 -13.94 8.35
N ASN A 66 -1.87 -14.54 7.17
CA ASN A 66 -0.80 -15.19 6.42
C ASN A 66 0.05 -14.20 5.58
N GLY A 67 -0.20 -12.90 5.69
CA GLY A 67 0.50 -11.86 4.93
C GLY A 67 -0.04 -11.64 3.52
N THR A 68 -1.13 -12.30 3.15
CA THR A 68 -1.87 -11.97 1.93
C THR A 68 -2.59 -10.64 2.14
N THR A 69 -2.55 -9.78 1.12
CA THR A 69 -3.34 -8.56 1.05
C THR A 69 -4.19 -8.56 -0.20
N THR A 70 -5.41 -8.06 -0.14
CA THR A 70 -6.19 -7.73 -1.34
C THR A 70 -6.54 -6.25 -1.33
N TYR A 71 -6.57 -5.67 -2.52
CA TYR A 71 -6.91 -4.27 -2.74
C TYR A 71 -8.01 -4.21 -3.79
N ASP A 72 -9.06 -3.47 -3.49
CA ASP A 72 -10.16 -3.18 -4.39
C ASP A 72 -10.29 -1.66 -4.51
N VAL A 73 -10.05 -1.14 -5.70
CA VAL A 73 -10.28 0.25 -6.06
C VAL A 73 -11.45 0.28 -7.02
N SER A 74 -12.47 1.08 -6.70
CA SER A 74 -13.57 1.39 -7.61
C SER A 74 -13.74 2.89 -7.67
N LEU A 75 -13.48 3.48 -8.83
CA LEU A 75 -13.54 4.91 -9.09
C LEU A 75 -14.59 5.24 -10.14
N LYS A 76 -15.30 6.34 -9.94
CA LYS A 76 -16.35 6.81 -10.83
C LYS A 76 -16.44 8.33 -10.80
N ASN A 77 -17.16 8.89 -11.77
CA ASN A 77 -17.40 10.33 -11.87
C ASN A 77 -16.10 11.16 -11.82
N LEU A 78 -15.01 10.64 -12.40
CA LEU A 78 -13.71 11.31 -12.49
C LEU A 78 -13.75 12.40 -13.57
N THR A 79 -14.71 13.31 -13.50
CA THR A 79 -14.87 14.43 -14.45
C THR A 79 -13.74 15.46 -14.34
N PHE A 80 -12.86 15.25 -13.38
CA PHE A 80 -11.90 16.20 -12.84
C PHE A 80 -10.46 15.87 -13.27
N ALA A 81 -10.27 14.71 -13.90
CA ALA A 81 -8.97 14.25 -14.35
C ALA A 81 -9.06 13.86 -15.84
N THR A 82 -8.30 14.55 -16.69
CA THR A 82 -7.98 14.09 -18.05
C THR A 82 -6.76 13.17 -17.98
N VAL A 83 -6.94 12.01 -17.35
CA VAL A 83 -5.87 11.04 -17.13
C VAL A 83 -6.34 9.66 -17.57
N ASP A 84 -5.43 8.91 -18.17
CA ASP A 84 -5.68 7.54 -18.59
C ASP A 84 -5.35 6.54 -17.47
N GLU A 85 -4.53 6.95 -16.50
CA GLU A 85 -4.12 6.14 -15.38
C GLU A 85 -4.02 6.97 -14.10
N LEU A 86 -4.30 6.34 -12.96
CA LEU A 86 -4.01 6.87 -11.65
C LEU A 86 -3.01 6.01 -10.91
N GLU A 87 -1.92 6.63 -10.48
CA GLU A 87 -1.08 6.07 -9.42
C GLU A 87 -1.82 6.21 -8.09
N TRP A 88 -1.52 5.34 -7.13
CA TRP A 88 -2.22 5.24 -5.86
C TRP A 88 -1.27 4.71 -4.80
N HIS A 89 -1.25 5.39 -3.66
CA HIS A 89 -0.30 5.16 -2.57
C HIS A 89 -0.98 5.27 -1.21
N LEU A 90 -0.45 4.55 -0.22
CA LEU A 90 -0.75 4.83 1.19
C LEU A 90 0.17 5.94 1.67
N HIS A 91 -0.43 6.92 2.34
CA HIS A 91 0.21 8.12 2.82
C HIS A 91 0.21 8.18 4.34
N SER A 92 1.28 8.74 4.91
CA SER A 92 1.49 8.79 6.36
C SER A 92 0.57 9.78 7.06
N GLY A 93 0.14 10.82 6.36
CA GLY A 93 -0.67 11.91 6.91
C GLY A 93 -2.16 11.71 6.72
N LYS A 94 -2.93 12.48 7.49
CA LYS A 94 -4.38 12.49 7.52
C LYS A 94 -4.92 13.77 6.88
N ILE A 95 -5.99 13.69 6.12
CA ILE A 95 -6.62 14.86 5.48
C ILE A 95 -7.58 15.61 6.41
N GLY A 96 -8.12 14.94 7.44
CA GLY A 96 -8.90 15.56 8.51
C GLY A 96 -10.41 15.58 8.27
N SER A 97 -10.89 15.77 7.04
CA SER A 97 -12.34 15.82 6.76
C SER A 97 -12.77 15.33 5.37
N GLY A 98 -13.26 14.10 5.28
CA GLY A 98 -13.98 13.58 4.10
C GLY A 98 -13.12 13.43 2.83
N PRO A 99 -13.67 12.90 1.74
CA PRO A 99 -12.93 12.74 0.49
C PRO A 99 -12.70 14.08 -0.23
N TYR A 100 -11.56 14.21 -0.92
CA TYR A 100 -11.23 15.40 -1.70
C TYR A 100 -10.76 15.05 -3.10
N ALA A 101 -11.30 15.76 -4.10
CA ALA A 101 -10.95 15.62 -5.51
C ALA A 101 -10.69 16.99 -6.16
N ALA A 102 -9.91 17.01 -7.24
CA ALA A 102 -9.48 18.21 -7.93
C ALA A 102 -10.05 18.34 -9.33
N SER A 103 -10.76 19.42 -9.68
CA SER A 103 -11.24 19.66 -11.05
C SER A 103 -10.13 19.76 -12.11
N ASN A 104 -8.90 20.12 -11.72
CA ASN A 104 -7.80 20.48 -12.63
C ASN A 104 -6.44 19.89 -12.20
N GLY A 105 -6.40 18.65 -11.72
CA GLY A 105 -5.12 17.96 -11.46
C GLY A 105 -4.52 18.12 -10.06
N SER A 106 -4.94 19.07 -9.23
CA SER A 106 -4.42 19.19 -7.85
C SER A 106 -5.49 19.50 -6.81
N ALA A 107 -5.66 18.58 -5.87
CA ALA A 107 -6.63 18.69 -4.78
C ALA A 107 -5.88 19.32 -3.61
N THR A 108 -6.15 20.59 -3.31
CA THR A 108 -5.44 21.33 -2.26
C THR A 108 -5.48 20.60 -0.91
N ALA A 109 -6.59 19.93 -0.60
CA ALA A 109 -6.73 19.15 0.62
C ALA A 109 -5.97 17.81 0.61
N CYS A 110 -5.51 17.34 -0.55
CA CYS A 110 -4.61 16.20 -0.69
C CYS A 110 -3.13 16.61 -0.63
N ASN A 111 -2.80 17.88 -0.41
CA ASN A 111 -1.41 18.35 -0.47
C ASN A 111 -0.50 17.68 0.59
N ALA A 112 0.82 17.88 0.43
CA ALA A 112 1.84 17.25 1.29
C ALA A 112 1.78 17.71 2.74
N ASN A 113 1.22 18.89 3.03
CA ASN A 113 1.07 19.35 4.41
C ASN A 113 0.01 18.56 5.18
N PHE A 114 -0.94 17.93 4.46
CA PHE A 114 -1.98 17.10 5.07
C PHE A 114 -1.64 15.61 5.00
N THR A 115 -1.42 15.07 3.79
CA THR A 115 -1.20 13.63 3.63
C THR A 115 0.27 13.23 3.82
N ALA A 116 1.18 14.17 4.06
CA ALA A 116 2.62 13.92 4.11
C ALA A 116 3.11 13.19 2.84
N GLY A 117 4.09 12.31 2.99
CA GLY A 117 4.61 11.44 1.93
C GLY A 117 4.04 10.03 1.99
N HIS A 118 4.61 9.15 1.16
CA HIS A 118 4.32 7.72 1.15
C HIS A 118 4.65 7.09 2.50
N TYR A 119 3.89 6.06 2.83
CA TYR A 119 4.13 5.19 3.97
C TYR A 119 5.39 4.34 3.73
N ASP A 120 6.44 4.56 4.52
CA ASP A 120 7.73 3.91 4.31
C ASP A 120 8.39 3.45 5.62
N PRO A 121 7.78 2.46 6.31
CA PRO A 121 8.32 1.96 7.57
C PRO A 121 9.62 1.17 7.41
N MET A 122 9.98 0.84 6.17
CA MET A 122 11.14 0.03 5.81
C MET A 122 12.30 0.85 5.24
N LEU A 123 12.18 2.18 5.28
CA LEU A 123 13.23 3.13 4.92
C LEU A 123 13.77 2.88 3.52
N LYS A 124 12.88 2.78 2.54
CA LYS A 124 13.27 2.63 1.13
C LYS A 124 13.59 3.96 0.47
N CYS A 125 13.10 5.08 1.00
CA CYS A 125 13.39 6.43 0.54
C CYS A 125 13.13 6.62 -0.96
N GLY A 126 11.92 6.27 -1.41
CA GLY A 126 11.42 6.69 -2.71
C GLY A 126 11.28 8.21 -2.81
N SER A 127 10.86 8.69 -3.97
CA SER A 127 10.83 10.13 -4.30
C SER A 127 9.94 10.96 -3.36
N ALA A 128 8.87 10.35 -2.85
CA ALA A 128 7.89 10.97 -1.96
C ALA A 128 7.83 10.30 -0.58
N SER A 129 8.88 9.58 -0.17
CA SER A 129 8.96 8.91 1.13
C SER A 129 8.72 9.88 2.30
N THR A 130 8.04 9.40 3.35
CA THR A 130 8.04 10.08 4.66
C THR A 130 9.26 9.70 5.50
N ALA A 131 10.04 8.69 5.11
CA ALA A 131 11.25 8.28 5.83
C ALA A 131 12.29 9.42 5.85
N PRO A 132 12.96 9.64 6.99
CA PRO A 132 13.98 10.67 7.08
C PRO A 132 15.20 10.33 6.20
N LEU A 133 15.70 11.32 5.46
CA LEU A 133 16.88 11.17 4.61
C LEU A 133 18.18 11.26 5.44
N CYS A 134 19.11 10.35 5.20
CA CYS A 134 20.45 10.42 5.78
C CYS A 134 21.17 11.68 5.25
N GLY A 135 21.59 12.57 6.17
CA GLY A 135 22.24 13.85 5.83
C GLY A 135 21.41 15.10 6.13
N ASN A 136 20.08 14.96 6.31
CA ASN A 136 19.21 16.06 6.75
C ASN A 136 18.94 16.04 8.27
N SER A 137 19.46 15.02 8.96
CA SER A 137 19.34 14.81 10.40
C SER A 137 20.75 14.75 10.97
N THR A 138 21.10 15.71 11.83
CA THR A 138 22.39 15.72 12.52
C THR A 138 22.46 14.71 13.66
N ASN A 139 21.35 14.06 14.06
CA ASN A 139 21.35 13.29 15.31
C ASN A 139 20.51 12.02 15.42
N GLU A 140 19.67 11.56 14.49
CA GLU A 140 18.91 10.31 14.75
C GLU A 140 18.77 9.36 13.57
N PRO A 141 19.37 8.14 13.63
CA PRO A 141 18.81 6.98 12.96
C PRO A 141 17.44 6.61 13.55
N PRO A 142 16.54 6.01 12.74
CA PRO A 142 16.86 5.41 11.45
C PRO A 142 16.57 6.33 10.26
N CYS A 143 17.45 6.32 9.24
CA CYS A 143 17.32 7.10 7.99
C CYS A 143 17.64 6.25 6.75
N CYS A 144 17.35 6.75 5.55
CA CYS A 144 17.76 6.13 4.29
C CYS A 144 18.26 7.14 3.24
N TYR A 145 18.90 6.63 2.18
CA TYR A 145 19.32 7.44 1.05
C TYR A 145 18.25 7.46 -0.04
N LYS A 146 18.06 8.63 -0.65
CA LYS A 146 17.08 8.82 -1.73
C LYS A 146 17.37 7.87 -2.89
N LYS A 147 16.35 7.12 -3.30
CA LYS A 147 16.38 6.26 -4.48
C LYS A 147 15.95 7.01 -5.75
N PRO A 148 16.41 6.58 -6.93
CA PRO A 148 15.92 7.11 -8.20
C PRO A 148 14.41 6.82 -8.35
N ALA A 149 13.73 7.68 -9.11
CA ALA A 149 12.28 7.62 -9.28
C ALA A 149 11.80 6.42 -10.13
N SER A 150 12.65 5.86 -10.99
CA SER A 150 12.29 4.77 -11.90
C SER A 150 12.79 3.41 -11.42
N ASP A 151 11.96 2.37 -11.62
CA ASP A 151 12.27 0.94 -11.49
C ASP A 151 12.76 0.44 -10.12
N TYR A 152 12.78 1.31 -9.11
CA TYR A 152 13.17 0.91 -7.75
C TYR A 152 12.11 0.02 -7.10
N CYS A 153 10.85 0.18 -7.48
CA CYS A 153 9.73 -0.59 -6.96
C CYS A 153 9.03 -1.41 -8.05
N SER A 154 8.93 -2.73 -7.83
CA SER A 154 8.15 -3.64 -8.67
C SER A 154 7.79 -4.91 -7.90
N ILE A 155 6.81 -5.68 -8.40
CA ILE A 155 6.51 -7.02 -7.87
C ILE A 155 7.71 -7.99 -7.96
N LYS A 156 8.67 -7.73 -8.86
CA LYS A 156 9.91 -8.53 -8.97
C LYS A 156 10.92 -8.14 -7.89
N ASN A 157 10.77 -6.98 -7.28
CA ASN A 157 11.68 -6.41 -6.30
C ASN A 157 10.92 -5.75 -5.14
N ILE A 158 9.98 -6.49 -4.54
CA ILE A 158 9.12 -6.01 -3.45
C ILE A 158 9.96 -5.46 -2.29
N GLY A 159 11.10 -6.09 -2.00
CA GLY A 159 12.03 -5.67 -0.94
C GLY A 159 12.67 -4.29 -1.17
N SER A 160 12.53 -3.70 -2.35
CA SER A 160 13.01 -2.35 -2.65
C SER A 160 11.92 -1.28 -2.62
N CYS A 161 10.65 -1.68 -2.61
CA CYS A 161 9.47 -0.82 -2.56
C CYS A 161 9.18 -0.27 -1.17
N GLU A 162 8.78 0.99 -1.12
CA GLU A 162 8.05 1.51 0.03
C GLU A 162 6.78 0.68 0.21
N ILE A 163 6.40 0.41 1.46
CA ILE A 163 5.17 -0.36 1.71
C ILE A 163 3.93 0.38 1.17
N GLY A 164 3.96 1.72 1.19
CA GLY A 164 2.92 2.57 0.63
C GLY A 164 2.93 2.72 -0.90
N ASP A 165 3.98 2.27 -1.61
CA ASP A 165 4.06 2.36 -3.08
C ASP A 165 3.29 1.23 -3.76
N LEU A 166 1.96 1.31 -3.67
CA LEU A 166 1.07 0.26 -4.14
C LEU A 166 0.98 0.21 -5.68
N SER A 167 1.13 1.35 -6.36
CA SER A 167 1.20 1.38 -7.82
C SER A 167 2.45 0.72 -8.39
N GLY A 168 3.62 0.94 -7.78
CA GLY A 168 4.84 0.25 -8.19
C GLY A 168 4.72 -1.27 -7.98
N LEU A 169 4.06 -1.70 -6.90
CA LEU A 169 3.85 -3.13 -6.60
C LEU A 169 2.80 -3.81 -7.46
N TYR A 170 1.66 -3.15 -7.70
CA TYR A 170 0.44 -3.80 -8.18
C TYR A 170 -0.14 -3.16 -9.45
N GLY A 171 0.52 -2.15 -10.00
CA GLY A 171 0.07 -1.43 -11.18
C GLY A 171 -0.86 -0.27 -10.86
N LYS A 172 -1.08 0.56 -11.88
CA LYS A 172 -1.91 1.77 -11.80
C LYS A 172 -3.38 1.44 -12.08
N VAL A 173 -4.27 2.33 -11.67
CA VAL A 173 -5.71 2.21 -11.98
C VAL A 173 -5.95 2.78 -13.36
N ASN A 174 -6.32 1.94 -14.32
CA ASN A 174 -6.69 2.38 -15.67
C ASN A 174 -8.03 3.11 -15.63
N ILE A 175 -8.09 4.30 -16.23
CA ILE A 175 -9.27 5.13 -16.30
C ILE A 175 -9.88 5.05 -17.69
N THR A 176 -11.13 4.59 -17.76
CA THR A 176 -11.94 4.56 -18.98
C THR A 176 -13.27 5.22 -18.70
N SER A 177 -13.67 6.15 -19.58
CA SER A 177 -14.93 6.89 -19.48
C SER A 177 -15.20 7.50 -18.10
N LYS A 178 -14.16 8.10 -17.49
CA LYS A 178 -14.21 8.76 -16.16
C LYS A 178 -14.48 7.79 -14.99
N SER A 179 -14.16 6.52 -15.17
CA SER A 179 -14.23 5.48 -14.16
C SER A 179 -13.02 4.57 -14.24
N GLY A 180 -12.70 3.85 -13.17
CA GLY A 180 -11.61 2.90 -13.16
C GLY A 180 -11.79 1.89 -12.04
N GLU A 181 -11.44 0.64 -12.31
CA GLU A 181 -11.47 -0.41 -11.31
C GLU A 181 -10.13 -1.15 -11.30
N LEU A 182 -9.68 -1.52 -10.11
CA LEU A 182 -8.50 -2.34 -9.93
C LEU A 182 -8.75 -3.33 -8.80
N HIS A 183 -8.49 -4.60 -9.09
CA HIS A 183 -8.38 -5.65 -8.10
C HIS A 183 -6.94 -6.15 -8.10
N ALA A 184 -6.27 -6.04 -6.96
CA ALA A 184 -4.92 -6.52 -6.79
C ALA A 184 -4.81 -7.46 -5.59
N LYS A 185 -3.95 -8.47 -5.73
CA LYS A 185 -3.59 -9.38 -4.66
C LYS A 185 -2.08 -9.33 -4.46
N GLY A 186 -1.69 -9.06 -3.23
CA GLY A 186 -0.30 -9.06 -2.79
C GLY A 186 -0.04 -10.20 -1.83
N LEU A 187 1.22 -10.61 -1.78
CA LEU A 187 1.76 -11.46 -0.73
C LEU A 187 3.01 -10.79 -0.19
N CYS A 188 2.97 -10.34 1.05
CA CYS A 188 4.16 -9.85 1.75
C CYS A 188 4.08 -10.25 3.23
N PRO A 189 4.55 -11.45 3.59
CA PRO A 189 4.57 -11.94 4.96
C PRO A 189 5.28 -10.98 5.91
N ASP A 190 6.38 -10.37 5.46
CA ASP A 190 7.17 -9.44 6.28
C ASP A 190 6.50 -8.06 6.43
N CYS A 191 5.63 -7.69 5.49
CA CYS A 191 4.90 -6.42 5.52
C CYS A 191 3.68 -6.47 6.45
N ILE A 192 3.18 -7.65 6.82
CA ILE A 192 1.90 -7.77 7.52
C ILE A 192 1.85 -6.95 8.81
N LYS A 193 2.95 -6.94 9.58
CA LYS A 193 3.08 -6.19 10.84
C LYS A 193 3.00 -4.67 10.66
N HIS A 194 3.14 -4.19 9.43
CA HIS A 194 3.04 -2.78 9.05
C HIS A 194 1.62 -2.38 8.67
N TYR A 195 0.82 -3.33 8.17
CA TYR A 195 -0.59 -3.13 7.88
C TYR A 195 -1.52 -3.49 9.03
N MET A 196 -1.07 -4.30 9.99
CA MET A 196 -1.88 -4.63 11.17
C MET A 196 -2.12 -3.37 12.01
N PRO A 197 -3.35 -3.18 12.53
CA PRO A 197 -3.69 -2.01 13.30
C PRO A 197 -2.84 -2.03 14.58
N LYS A 198 -1.90 -1.10 14.70
CA LYS A 198 -1.30 -0.81 15.99
C LYS A 198 -2.32 -0.01 16.77
N ALA A 199 -2.55 -0.37 18.03
CA ALA A 199 -3.52 0.29 18.91
C ALA A 199 -3.33 1.82 19.08
N SER A 200 -2.25 2.40 18.54
CA SER A 200 -1.89 3.81 18.62
C SER A 200 -1.68 4.53 17.27
N ALA A 201 -1.80 3.87 16.12
CA ALA A 201 -1.33 4.43 14.83
C ALA A 201 -2.31 5.36 14.10
N VAL A 202 -3.54 5.53 14.62
CA VAL A 202 -4.55 6.41 14.00
C VAL A 202 -4.49 7.83 14.57
N ASP A 203 -3.63 8.09 15.58
CA ASP A 203 -3.61 9.36 16.30
C ASP A 203 -2.38 10.23 15.96
N LYS A 204 -2.60 11.09 14.96
CA LYS A 204 -2.19 12.50 14.82
C LYS A 204 -0.81 12.93 14.33
N THR A 205 0.27 12.15 14.42
CA THR A 205 1.56 12.59 13.83
C THR A 205 1.90 11.77 12.60
N ALA A 206 1.88 12.40 11.43
CA ALA A 206 2.31 11.78 10.18
C ALA A 206 3.79 11.40 10.28
N VAL A 207 4.07 10.15 10.61
CA VAL A 207 5.42 9.60 10.71
C VAL A 207 5.58 8.47 9.70
N TYR A 208 6.81 8.21 9.26
CA TYR A 208 7.13 7.21 8.25
C TYR A 208 6.63 5.79 8.56
N ASN A 209 6.36 5.50 9.84
CA ASN A 209 5.91 4.19 10.31
C ASN A 209 4.39 4.12 10.64
N THR A 210 3.62 5.12 10.24
CA THR A 210 2.15 5.13 10.25
C THR A 210 1.58 5.47 8.88
N TRP A 211 0.35 5.04 8.60
CA TRP A 211 -0.39 5.42 7.40
C TRP A 211 -1.84 5.74 7.77
N ALA A 212 -2.42 6.72 7.08
CA ALA A 212 -3.73 7.28 7.46
C ALA A 212 -4.62 7.64 6.27
N SER A 213 -4.06 7.79 5.07
CA SER A 213 -4.83 8.13 3.87
C SER A 213 -4.37 7.32 2.66
N VAL A 214 -5.26 7.25 1.66
CA VAL A 214 -4.93 6.84 0.29
C VAL A 214 -4.94 8.08 -0.58
N VAL A 215 -3.93 8.22 -1.45
CA VAL A 215 -3.80 9.34 -2.39
C VAL A 215 -3.62 8.77 -3.79
N PHE A 216 -4.35 9.36 -4.73
CA PHE A 216 -4.26 9.07 -6.15
C PHE A 216 -3.57 10.21 -6.88
N HIS A 217 -2.68 9.87 -7.80
CA HIS A 217 -1.95 10.82 -8.63
C HIS A 217 -2.25 10.63 -10.11
N GLY A 218 -2.38 11.73 -10.85
CA GLY A 218 -2.59 11.68 -12.29
C GLY A 218 -1.30 11.45 -13.05
N SER A 219 -1.24 10.41 -13.89
CA SER A 219 -0.01 10.06 -14.62
C SER A 219 0.42 11.10 -15.68
N ASN A 220 -0.54 11.87 -16.24
CA ASN A 220 -0.32 12.71 -17.41
C ASN A 220 -0.54 14.23 -17.19
N VAL A 221 -0.88 14.67 -15.97
CA VAL A 221 -1.20 16.10 -15.68
C VAL A 221 0.03 16.87 -15.20
N SER A 222 0.81 16.27 -14.30
CA SER A 222 2.20 16.60 -13.92
C SER A 222 2.65 15.49 -12.97
N ALA A 223 3.87 14.99 -13.11
CA ALA A 223 4.33 13.88 -12.28
C ALA A 223 4.21 14.23 -10.79
N GLY A 224 3.39 13.48 -10.05
CA GLY A 224 3.16 13.68 -8.62
C GLY A 224 1.91 14.51 -8.24
N ASP A 225 1.15 15.02 -9.21
CA ASP A 225 -0.09 15.75 -8.96
C ASP A 225 -1.13 14.90 -8.23
N ARG A 226 -1.59 15.37 -7.08
CA ARG A 226 -2.52 14.65 -6.19
C ARG A 226 -3.95 15.01 -6.56
N VAL A 227 -4.64 14.11 -7.24
CA VAL A 227 -5.95 14.41 -7.86
C VAL A 227 -7.14 13.99 -7.00
N LEU A 228 -6.95 13.00 -6.12
CA LEU A 228 -8.00 12.44 -5.27
C LEU A 228 -7.38 11.83 -4.00
N CYS A 229 -8.02 11.98 -2.86
CA CYS A 229 -7.58 11.33 -1.63
C CYS A 229 -8.74 11.13 -0.63
N ALA A 230 -8.54 10.19 0.30
CA ALA A 230 -9.43 9.97 1.43
C ALA A 230 -8.68 9.38 2.64
N ASP A 231 -9.17 9.65 3.85
CA ASP A 231 -8.71 8.98 5.07
C ASP A 231 -9.11 7.50 5.03
N VAL A 232 -8.19 6.62 5.39
CA VAL A 232 -8.45 5.18 5.51
C VAL A 232 -8.84 4.84 6.93
N LYS A 233 -9.88 4.02 7.09
CA LYS A 233 -10.45 3.61 8.37
C LYS A 233 -10.52 2.09 8.45
N LEU A 234 -10.36 1.58 9.68
CA LEU A 234 -10.69 0.19 10.01
C LEU A 234 -12.21 0.02 9.96
N VAL A 235 -12.70 -1.07 9.33
CA VAL A 235 -14.14 -1.38 9.18
C VAL A 235 -14.48 -2.82 9.56
#